data_AF-A0A6S6Z746-F1
#
_entry.id   AF-A0A6S6Z746-F1
#
_cell.length_a   1.000
_cell.length_b   1.000
_cell.length_c   1.000
_cell.angle_alpha   90.00
_cell.angle_beta   90.00
_cell.angle_gamma   90.00
#
_symmetry.space_group_name_H-M   'P 1'
#
loop_
_entity.id
_entity.type
_entity.pdbx_description
1 polymer ?
#
loop_
_entity_poly.entity_id
_entity_poly.type
_entity_poly.pdbx_seq_one_letter_code
_entity_poly.pdbx_strand_id
1 'polypeptide(L)'
;MPAQVAYLYLLVFPAKNVVKVGKAIDILTRLATLKRWWGEPDYDASYCVKAEESLVFRLERALHCFLDEFDAAENAGDGRTELFRVEALPIALRHLELYISSKKPGNYELTKGIPRVVAMPEQNMTRNLRTYKRFAKQGRLALGSLDSTLRKLRYLHRLVALLIRWQHKIQYQWDVIDGKIIFRVRGRWRQAMDSQALWSAFSYHVSGFRGEYHAINLCEGCGSGEVIQFEINSQLLADGERRPDLLQSLLTQAVRWVEELPRRSAATVEEIPLLNISLRDFFEQPDARDTNLMSSVNQISS
;
A
#
# COMPACT_ATOMS: atom_id res chain seq x y z
N MET A 1 -10.55 9.13 -27.27
CA MET A 1 -9.52 8.07 -27.12
C MET A 1 -9.86 6.96 -28.10
N PRO A 2 -8.90 6.34 -28.80
CA PRO A 2 -9.20 5.22 -29.68
C PRO A 2 -9.82 4.06 -28.86
N ALA A 3 -10.83 3.39 -29.42
CA ALA A 3 -11.46 2.25 -28.76
C ALA A 3 -10.44 1.12 -28.61
N GLN A 4 -10.29 0.58 -27.40
CA GLN A 4 -9.37 -0.51 -27.12
C GLN A 4 -9.93 -1.81 -27.73
N VAL A 5 -9.08 -2.51 -28.49
CA VAL A 5 -9.44 -3.78 -29.14
C VAL A 5 -9.14 -4.95 -28.20
N ALA A 6 -10.04 -5.92 -28.16
CA ALA A 6 -9.93 -7.15 -27.39
C ALA A 6 -10.40 -8.36 -28.24
N TYR A 7 -10.17 -9.55 -27.69
CA TYR A 7 -10.57 -10.83 -28.25
C TYR A 7 -11.57 -11.50 -27.32
N LEU A 8 -12.68 -11.97 -27.88
CA LEU A 8 -13.47 -13.06 -27.31
C LEU A 8 -12.87 -14.37 -27.82
N TYR A 9 -12.68 -15.35 -26.95
CA TYR A 9 -12.15 -16.67 -27.31
C TYR A 9 -13.02 -17.80 -26.79
N LEU A 10 -13.04 -18.89 -27.53
CA LEU A 10 -13.62 -20.18 -27.17
C LEU A 10 -12.51 -21.22 -27.26
N LEU A 11 -11.98 -21.62 -26.10
CA LEU A 11 -10.87 -22.57 -26.00
C LEU A 11 -11.40 -23.97 -25.73
N VAL A 12 -11.11 -24.91 -26.63
CA VAL A 12 -11.49 -26.31 -26.47
C VAL A 12 -10.41 -27.04 -25.69
N PHE A 13 -10.78 -27.74 -24.62
CA PHE A 13 -9.88 -28.61 -23.83
C PHE A 13 -10.36 -30.06 -23.94
N PRO A 14 -9.91 -30.82 -24.98
CA PRO A 14 -10.41 -32.17 -25.23
C PRO A 14 -10.20 -33.13 -24.05
N ALA A 15 -9.04 -33.02 -23.38
CA ALA A 15 -8.69 -33.89 -22.26
C ALA A 15 -9.63 -33.74 -21.05
N LYS A 16 -10.34 -32.62 -20.95
CA LYS A 16 -11.30 -32.32 -19.88
C LYS A 16 -12.74 -32.28 -20.38
N ASN A 17 -12.97 -32.49 -21.68
CA ASN A 17 -14.27 -32.38 -22.34
C ASN A 17 -15.01 -31.05 -22.06
N VAL A 18 -14.28 -29.94 -22.02
CA VAL A 18 -14.83 -28.61 -21.73
C VAL A 18 -14.40 -27.57 -22.76
N VAL A 19 -15.17 -26.49 -22.84
CA VAL A 19 -14.89 -25.27 -23.60
C VAL A 19 -14.86 -24.10 -22.63
N LYS A 20 -13.82 -23.27 -22.75
CA LYS A 20 -13.73 -22.01 -22.00
C LYS A 20 -14.14 -20.84 -22.87
N VAL A 21 -15.09 -20.04 -22.40
CA VAL A 21 -15.49 -18.79 -23.04
C VAL A 21 -14.95 -17.62 -22.23
N GLY A 22 -14.05 -16.83 -22.81
CA GLY A 22 -13.48 -15.70 -22.08
C GLY A 22 -12.97 -14.60 -22.99
N LYS A 23 -12.46 -13.53 -22.36
CA LYS A 23 -11.93 -12.36 -23.06
C LYS A 23 -10.47 -12.07 -22.73
N ALA A 24 -9.76 -11.43 -23.66
CA ALA A 24 -8.40 -10.95 -23.46
C ALA A 24 -8.06 -9.79 -24.39
N ILE A 25 -7.27 -8.82 -23.92
CA ILE A 25 -6.63 -7.83 -24.80
C ILE A 25 -5.49 -8.50 -25.58
N ASP A 26 -4.74 -9.37 -24.91
CA ASP A 26 -3.68 -10.21 -25.49
C ASP A 26 -4.01 -11.69 -25.24
N ILE A 27 -4.49 -12.36 -26.30
CA ILE A 27 -4.89 -13.76 -26.26
C ILE A 27 -3.71 -14.69 -25.93
N LEU A 28 -2.49 -14.35 -26.36
CA LEU A 28 -1.29 -15.18 -26.18
C LEU A 28 -0.84 -15.18 -24.73
N THR A 29 -0.80 -14.00 -24.09
CA THR A 29 -0.50 -13.88 -22.66
C THR A 29 -1.56 -14.58 -21.79
N ARG A 30 -2.84 -14.50 -22.19
CA ARG A 30 -3.93 -15.19 -21.47
C ARG A 30 -3.82 -16.72 -21.58
N LEU A 31 -3.50 -17.24 -22.77
CA LEU A 31 -3.29 -18.68 -23.01
C LEU A 31 -2.17 -19.25 -22.13
N ALA A 32 -1.04 -18.56 -22.01
CA ALA A 32 0.07 -18.99 -21.16
C ALA A 32 -0.33 -19.14 -19.67
N THR A 33 -1.23 -18.28 -19.20
CA THR A 33 -1.76 -18.33 -17.82
C THR A 33 -2.73 -19.50 -17.65
N LEU A 34 -3.59 -19.75 -18.63
CA LEU A 34 -4.60 -20.82 -18.58
C LEU A 34 -3.98 -22.21 -18.67
N LYS A 35 -2.93 -22.39 -19.48
CA LYS A 35 -2.21 -23.66 -19.62
C LYS A 35 -1.80 -24.27 -18.28
N ARG A 36 -1.36 -23.42 -17.33
CA ARG A 36 -0.94 -23.85 -15.98
C ARG A 36 -2.05 -24.55 -15.18
N TRP A 37 -3.31 -24.18 -15.41
CA TRP A 37 -4.44 -24.66 -14.61
C TRP A 37 -5.29 -25.70 -15.37
N TRP A 38 -5.37 -25.56 -16.69
CA TRP A 38 -6.33 -26.29 -17.52
C TRP A 38 -5.69 -27.28 -18.50
N GLY A 39 -4.37 -27.26 -18.67
CA GLY A 39 -3.66 -28.05 -19.67
C GLY A 39 -3.60 -27.34 -21.02
N GLU A 40 -3.13 -28.03 -22.06
CA GLU A 40 -3.09 -27.48 -23.41
C GLU A 40 -4.48 -27.51 -24.07
N PRO A 41 -5.00 -26.37 -24.57
CA PRO A 41 -6.18 -26.39 -25.42
C PRO A 41 -5.85 -26.94 -26.80
N ASP A 42 -6.87 -27.44 -27.50
CA ASP A 42 -6.79 -27.70 -28.92
C ASP A 42 -6.93 -26.38 -29.67
N TYR A 43 -5.79 -25.80 -30.04
CA TYR A 43 -5.71 -24.53 -30.73
C TYR A 43 -6.43 -24.54 -32.08
N ASP A 44 -6.46 -25.67 -32.78
CA ASP A 44 -7.04 -25.80 -34.13
C ASP A 44 -8.56 -25.99 -34.05
N ALA A 45 -9.06 -26.59 -32.97
CA ALA A 45 -10.48 -26.70 -32.66
C ALA A 45 -11.05 -25.46 -31.93
N SER A 46 -10.22 -24.48 -31.55
CA SER A 46 -10.62 -23.27 -30.83
C SER A 46 -11.01 -22.12 -31.77
N TYR A 47 -11.68 -21.10 -31.23
CA TYR A 47 -12.20 -19.97 -32.00
C TYR A 47 -11.95 -18.62 -31.33
N CYS A 48 -11.90 -17.54 -32.11
CA CYS A 48 -11.86 -16.19 -31.58
C CYS A 48 -12.62 -15.16 -32.44
N VAL A 49 -13.01 -14.07 -31.80
CA VAL A 49 -13.59 -12.87 -32.44
C VAL A 49 -12.83 -11.65 -31.93
N LYS A 50 -12.28 -10.85 -32.85
CA LYS A 50 -11.61 -9.58 -32.54
C LYS A 50 -12.60 -8.43 -32.66
N ALA A 51 -12.76 -7.63 -31.60
CA ALA A 51 -13.70 -6.52 -31.57
C ALA A 51 -13.28 -5.46 -30.53
N GLU A 52 -14.02 -4.36 -30.46
CA GLU A 52 -13.87 -3.39 -29.36
C GLU A 52 -14.21 -4.04 -28.01
N GLU A 53 -13.47 -3.66 -26.96
CA GLU A 53 -13.59 -4.28 -25.63
C GLU A 53 -15.02 -4.24 -25.06
N SER A 54 -15.73 -3.12 -25.25
CA SER A 54 -17.12 -2.96 -24.79
C SER A 54 -18.07 -3.97 -25.45
N LEU A 55 -17.80 -4.34 -26.71
CA LEU A 55 -18.56 -5.35 -27.41
C LEU A 55 -18.16 -6.76 -26.97
N VAL A 56 -16.86 -7.03 -26.86
CA VAL A 56 -16.34 -8.32 -26.36
C VAL A 56 -16.94 -8.64 -24.99
N PHE A 57 -17.00 -7.67 -24.09
CA PHE A 57 -17.62 -7.83 -22.77
C PHE A 57 -19.11 -8.16 -22.83
N ARG A 58 -19.86 -7.52 -23.73
CA ARG A 58 -21.30 -7.81 -23.90
C ARG A 58 -21.52 -9.20 -24.49
N LEU A 59 -20.73 -9.60 -25.47
CA LEU A 59 -20.82 -10.92 -26.11
C LEU A 59 -20.44 -12.04 -25.15
N GLU A 60 -19.37 -11.87 -24.39
CA GLU A 60 -18.93 -12.83 -23.38
C GLU A 60 -20.01 -13.06 -22.32
N ARG A 61 -20.54 -11.98 -21.73
CA ARG A 61 -21.64 -12.09 -20.77
C ARG A 61 -22.89 -12.75 -21.34
N ALA A 62 -23.27 -12.41 -22.58
CA ALA A 62 -24.41 -13.02 -23.23
C ALA A 62 -24.21 -14.52 -23.43
N LEU A 63 -23.01 -14.94 -23.87
CA LEU A 63 -22.66 -16.35 -24.00
C LEU A 63 -22.69 -17.07 -22.65
N HIS A 64 -22.16 -16.48 -21.57
CA HIS A 64 -22.27 -17.11 -20.25
C HIS A 64 -23.73 -17.33 -19.83
N CYS A 65 -24.63 -16.39 -20.14
CA CYS A 65 -26.06 -16.58 -19.90
C CYS A 65 -26.69 -17.66 -20.79
N PHE A 66 -26.35 -17.70 -22.08
CA PHE A 66 -26.90 -18.73 -22.99
C PHE A 66 -26.39 -20.13 -22.68
N LEU A 67 -25.18 -20.23 -22.13
CA LEU A 67 -24.51 -21.50 -21.89
C LEU A 67 -24.60 -21.96 -20.43
N ASP A 68 -25.36 -21.26 -19.58
CA ASP A 68 -25.46 -21.53 -18.14
C ASP A 68 -25.88 -22.98 -17.85
N GLU A 69 -26.77 -23.56 -18.66
CA GLU A 69 -27.19 -24.97 -18.54
C GLU A 69 -26.04 -25.98 -18.82
N PHE A 70 -24.96 -25.52 -19.45
CA PHE A 70 -23.77 -26.31 -19.75
C PHE A 70 -22.62 -26.09 -18.77
N ASP A 71 -22.81 -25.38 -17.66
CA ASP A 71 -21.76 -25.14 -16.66
C ASP A 71 -21.07 -26.45 -16.23
N ALA A 72 -19.74 -26.44 -16.23
CA ALA A 72 -18.89 -27.60 -15.92
C ALA A 72 -18.38 -27.56 -14.46
N ALA A 73 -19.30 -27.33 -13.51
CA ALA A 73 -19.09 -26.94 -12.11
C ALA A 73 -18.11 -27.80 -11.27
N GLU A 74 -17.72 -28.99 -11.74
CA GLU A 74 -16.92 -29.97 -11.00
C GLU A 74 -15.41 -29.66 -10.94
N ASN A 75 -14.90 -28.63 -11.63
CA ASN A 75 -13.46 -28.35 -11.70
C ASN A 75 -13.02 -27.15 -10.83
N ALA A 76 -12.19 -27.40 -9.81
CA ALA A 76 -11.57 -26.34 -9.00
C ALA A 76 -10.48 -25.58 -9.77
N GLY A 77 -10.56 -24.24 -9.81
CA GLY A 77 -9.55 -23.36 -10.43
C GLY A 77 -10.06 -21.94 -10.73
N ASP A 78 -9.14 -21.02 -11.02
CA ASP A 78 -9.46 -19.65 -11.48
C ASP A 78 -10.20 -19.69 -12.84
N GLY A 79 -11.27 -18.89 -12.96
CA GLY A 79 -12.14 -18.84 -14.14
C GLY A 79 -13.16 -19.98 -14.27
N ARG A 80 -13.65 -20.54 -13.15
CA ARG A 80 -14.66 -21.62 -13.10
C ARG A 80 -15.97 -21.25 -13.80
N THR A 81 -16.43 -20.01 -13.62
CA THR A 81 -17.69 -19.49 -14.21
C THR A 81 -17.62 -19.29 -15.71
N GLU A 82 -16.47 -19.58 -16.32
CA GLU A 82 -16.20 -19.38 -17.75
C GLU A 82 -16.03 -20.73 -18.47
N LEU A 83 -16.34 -21.86 -17.83
CA LEU A 83 -16.13 -23.21 -18.35
C LEU A 83 -17.45 -23.96 -18.52
N PHE A 84 -17.62 -24.49 -19.72
CA PHE A 84 -18.83 -25.18 -20.14
C PHE A 84 -18.47 -26.55 -20.68
N ARG A 85 -19.38 -27.51 -20.61
CA ARG A 85 -19.22 -28.82 -21.25
C ARG A 85 -19.05 -28.66 -22.76
N VAL A 86 -18.29 -29.54 -23.42
CA VAL A 86 -17.91 -29.35 -24.84
C VAL A 86 -19.13 -29.21 -25.77
N GLU A 87 -20.27 -29.79 -25.40
CA GLU A 87 -21.54 -29.73 -26.12
C GLU A 87 -22.10 -28.30 -26.24
N ALA A 88 -21.61 -27.36 -25.42
CA ALA A 88 -21.90 -25.95 -25.51
C ALA A 88 -21.29 -25.27 -26.75
N LEU A 89 -20.21 -25.83 -27.31
CA LEU A 89 -19.44 -25.20 -28.39
C LEU A 89 -20.28 -24.91 -29.64
N PRO A 90 -21.06 -25.86 -30.21
CA PRO A 90 -21.89 -25.58 -31.38
C PRO A 90 -22.94 -24.49 -31.12
N ILE A 91 -23.47 -24.42 -29.89
CA ILE A 91 -24.48 -23.43 -29.49
C ILE A 91 -23.82 -22.04 -29.42
N ALA A 92 -22.65 -21.95 -28.78
CA ALA A 92 -21.89 -20.71 -28.69
C ALA A 92 -21.51 -20.16 -30.08
N LEU A 93 -21.04 -21.04 -30.98
CA LEU A 93 -20.71 -20.66 -32.35
C LEU A 93 -21.94 -20.14 -33.11
N ARG A 94 -23.09 -20.83 -32.99
CA ARG A 94 -24.33 -20.41 -33.65
C ARG A 94 -24.80 -19.02 -33.18
N HIS A 95 -24.69 -18.71 -31.90
CA HIS A 95 -25.00 -17.38 -31.38
C HIS A 95 -24.05 -16.30 -31.91
N LEU A 96 -22.76 -16.61 -31.99
CA LEU A 96 -21.76 -15.68 -32.55
C LEU A 96 -21.97 -15.47 -34.05
N GLU A 97 -22.23 -16.52 -34.81
CA GLU A 97 -22.53 -16.43 -36.25
C GLU A 97 -23.80 -15.61 -36.51
N LEU A 98 -24.86 -15.82 -35.73
CA LEU A 98 -26.08 -15.01 -35.82
C LEU A 98 -25.79 -13.53 -35.52
N TYR A 99 -25.01 -13.24 -34.47
CA TYR A 99 -24.63 -11.87 -34.16
C TYR A 99 -23.80 -11.25 -35.28
N ILE A 100 -22.77 -11.94 -35.78
CA ILE A 100 -21.86 -11.43 -36.81
C ILE A 100 -22.61 -11.20 -38.13
N SER A 101 -23.46 -12.16 -38.55
CA SER A 101 -24.27 -12.03 -39.78
C SER A 101 -25.30 -10.91 -39.71
N SER A 102 -25.75 -10.52 -38.51
CA SER A 102 -26.64 -9.36 -38.32
C SER A 102 -25.93 -8.00 -38.46
N LYS A 103 -24.60 -7.97 -38.59
CA LYS A 103 -23.80 -6.75 -38.73
C LYS A 103 -23.34 -6.54 -40.17
N LYS A 104 -22.83 -5.33 -40.46
CA LYS A 104 -22.24 -5.04 -41.77
C LYS A 104 -21.11 -6.04 -42.05
N PRO A 105 -21.06 -6.64 -43.25
CA PRO A 105 -19.99 -7.55 -43.64
C PRO A 105 -18.61 -6.93 -43.42
N GLY A 106 -17.68 -7.70 -42.85
CA GLY A 106 -16.29 -7.29 -42.63
C GLY A 106 -16.01 -6.55 -41.31
N ASN A 107 -17.02 -6.23 -40.50
CA ASN A 107 -16.78 -5.57 -39.20
C ASN A 107 -16.24 -6.53 -38.12
N TYR A 108 -16.64 -7.80 -38.18
CA TYR A 108 -16.27 -8.84 -37.23
C TYR A 108 -16.12 -10.15 -37.97
N GLU A 109 -15.13 -10.94 -37.59
CA GLU A 109 -14.87 -12.26 -38.17
C GLU A 109 -14.71 -13.27 -37.05
N LEU A 110 -15.38 -14.42 -37.19
CA LEU A 110 -15.18 -15.58 -36.34
C LEU A 110 -14.06 -16.41 -36.96
N THR A 111 -12.89 -16.35 -36.35
CA THR A 111 -11.72 -17.08 -36.84
C THR A 111 -11.63 -18.41 -36.11
N LYS A 112 -11.56 -19.51 -36.88
CA LYS A 112 -11.21 -20.83 -36.38
C LYS A 112 -9.70 -20.97 -36.32
N GLY A 113 -9.21 -21.57 -35.25
CA GLY A 113 -7.78 -21.66 -34.97
C GLY A 113 -7.30 -20.47 -34.16
N ILE A 114 -6.49 -20.72 -33.13
CA ILE A 114 -5.78 -19.68 -32.40
C ILE A 114 -4.27 -19.84 -32.67
N PRO A 115 -3.54 -18.78 -33.05
CA PRO A 115 -2.12 -18.88 -33.33
C PRO A 115 -1.36 -19.53 -32.16
N ARG A 116 -0.65 -20.62 -32.44
CA ARG A 116 0.19 -21.31 -31.44
C ARG A 116 1.32 -20.37 -31.02
N VAL A 117 1.48 -20.19 -29.71
CA VAL A 117 2.67 -19.54 -29.16
C VAL A 117 3.83 -20.49 -29.37
N VAL A 118 4.81 -20.13 -30.22
CA VAL A 118 6.13 -20.75 -30.16
C VAL A 118 6.65 -20.45 -28.76
N ALA A 119 6.75 -21.49 -27.93
CA ALA A 119 7.05 -21.38 -26.51
C ALA A 119 8.24 -20.45 -26.31
N MET A 120 8.01 -19.26 -25.74
CA MET A 120 9.12 -18.51 -25.19
C MET A 120 9.70 -19.32 -24.02
N PRO A 121 11.02 -19.48 -23.93
CA PRO A 121 11.64 -20.33 -22.93
C PRO A 121 11.17 -19.92 -21.52
N GLU A 122 10.60 -20.89 -20.78
CA GLU A 122 9.98 -20.72 -19.45
C GLU A 122 10.88 -20.00 -18.43
N GLN A 123 12.19 -19.99 -18.68
CA GLN A 123 13.20 -19.29 -17.90
C GLN A 123 13.01 -17.76 -17.90
N ASN A 124 12.51 -17.17 -19.00
CA ASN A 124 12.31 -15.72 -19.09
C ASN A 124 11.03 -15.26 -18.37
N MET A 125 9.97 -16.07 -18.42
CA MET A 125 8.67 -15.71 -17.82
C MET A 125 8.71 -15.74 -16.29
N THR A 126 9.38 -16.73 -15.69
CA THR A 126 9.57 -16.82 -14.22
C THR A 126 10.50 -15.74 -13.68
N ARG A 127 11.57 -15.40 -14.41
CA ARG A 127 12.47 -14.29 -14.07
C ARG A 127 11.74 -12.95 -14.14
N ASN A 128 10.95 -12.72 -15.19
CA ASN A 128 10.16 -11.50 -15.34
C ASN A 128 9.07 -11.37 -14.28
N LEU A 129 8.41 -12.47 -13.89
CA LEU A 129 7.40 -12.45 -12.83
C LEU A 129 8.00 -12.15 -11.45
N ARG A 130 9.19 -12.69 -11.15
CA ARG A 130 9.92 -12.39 -9.91
C ARG A 130 10.36 -10.93 -9.87
N THR A 131 10.91 -10.42 -10.97
CA THR A 131 11.28 -9.01 -11.11
C THR A 131 10.06 -8.10 -10.95
N TYR A 132 8.95 -8.42 -11.61
CA TYR A 132 7.68 -7.71 -11.46
C TYR A 132 7.19 -7.72 -10.00
N LYS A 133 7.13 -8.89 -9.35
CA LYS A 133 6.71 -8.99 -7.94
C LYS A 133 7.62 -8.19 -7.01
N ARG A 134 8.93 -8.21 -7.25
CA ARG A 134 9.90 -7.41 -6.49
C ARG A 134 9.64 -5.92 -6.69
N PHE A 135 9.48 -5.47 -7.93
CA PHE A 135 9.21 -4.07 -8.26
C PHE A 135 7.87 -3.60 -7.67
N ALA A 136 6.81 -4.40 -7.79
CA ALA A 136 5.51 -4.11 -7.20
C ALA A 136 5.57 -4.04 -5.66
N LYS A 137 6.33 -4.93 -5.02
CA LYS A 137 6.57 -4.86 -3.57
C LYS A 137 7.32 -3.59 -3.18
N GLN A 138 8.41 -3.25 -3.88
CA GLN A 138 9.19 -2.05 -3.63
C GLN A 138 8.36 -0.78 -3.85
N GLY A 139 7.55 -0.72 -4.91
CA GLY A 139 6.64 0.40 -5.15
C GLY A 139 5.61 0.58 -4.03
N ARG A 140 5.01 -0.51 -3.52
CA ARG A 140 4.09 -0.44 -2.36
C ARG A 140 4.78 0.07 -1.10
N LEU A 141 6.00 -0.39 -0.81
CA LEU A 141 6.77 0.06 0.35
C LEU A 141 7.14 1.55 0.22
N ALA A 142 7.60 1.98 -0.95
CA ALA A 142 7.95 3.37 -1.21
C ALA A 142 6.75 4.31 -1.02
N LEU A 143 5.62 4.00 -1.67
CA LEU A 143 4.39 4.79 -1.55
C LEU A 143 3.84 4.78 -0.12
N GLY A 144 3.88 3.63 0.57
CA GLY A 144 3.45 3.53 1.96
C GLY A 144 4.29 4.40 2.91
N SER A 145 5.62 4.42 2.71
CA SER A 145 6.53 5.25 3.51
C SER A 145 6.32 6.76 3.26
N LEU A 146 6.01 7.15 2.02
CA LEU A 146 5.69 8.54 1.67
C LEU A 146 4.36 8.98 2.30
N ASP A 147 3.32 8.15 2.19
CA ASP A 147 2.02 8.45 2.79
C ASP A 147 2.12 8.58 4.33
N SER A 148 2.87 7.69 4.97
CA SER A 148 3.19 7.79 6.41
C SER A 148 3.85 9.13 6.76
N THR A 149 4.84 9.55 5.97
CA THR A 149 5.54 10.83 6.16
C THR A 149 4.60 12.03 6.00
N LEU A 150 3.74 12.03 4.97
CA LEU A 150 2.77 13.10 4.74
C LEU A 150 1.72 13.20 5.87
N ARG A 151 1.30 12.06 6.45
CA ARG A 151 0.40 12.06 7.62
C ARG A 151 1.05 12.72 8.83
N LYS A 152 2.35 12.48 9.07
CA LYS A 152 3.12 13.10 10.15
C LYS A 152 3.23 14.61 9.98
N LEU A 153 3.56 15.08 8.77
CA LEU A 153 3.56 16.51 8.47
C LEU A 153 2.20 17.15 8.70
N ARG A 154 1.11 16.52 8.25
CA ARG A 154 -0.25 17.01 8.51
C ARG A 154 -0.55 17.10 10.00
N TYR A 155 -0.09 16.14 10.79
CA TYR A 155 -0.22 16.17 12.24
C TYR A 155 0.56 17.35 12.85
N LEU A 156 1.80 17.58 12.43
CA LEU A 156 2.61 18.72 12.88
C LEU A 156 1.96 20.06 12.54
N HIS A 157 1.46 20.23 11.31
CA HIS A 157 0.73 21.45 10.92
C HIS A 157 -0.51 21.69 11.79
N ARG A 158 -1.25 20.64 12.13
CA ARG A 158 -2.41 20.75 13.05
C ARG A 158 -1.97 21.16 14.44
N LEU A 159 -0.88 20.58 14.95
CA LEU A 159 -0.31 20.93 16.24
C LEU A 159 0.09 22.41 16.30
N VAL A 160 0.78 22.91 15.28
CA VAL A 160 1.16 24.33 15.15
C VAL A 160 -0.07 25.22 15.19
N ALA A 161 -1.08 24.91 14.38
CA ALA A 161 -2.31 25.68 14.33
C ALA A 161 -3.01 25.72 15.70
N LEU A 162 -2.99 24.61 16.46
CA LEU A 162 -3.51 24.56 17.82
C LEU A 162 -2.67 25.41 18.79
N LEU A 163 -1.35 25.33 18.72
CA LEU A 163 -0.44 26.12 19.56
C LEU A 163 -0.62 27.63 19.32
N ILE A 164 -0.73 28.06 18.06
CA ILE A 164 -1.01 29.45 17.70
C ILE A 164 -2.38 29.88 18.23
N ARG A 165 -3.43 29.08 17.97
CA ARG A 165 -4.80 29.39 18.36
C ARG A 165 -4.94 29.49 19.89
N TRP A 166 -4.26 28.63 20.62
CA TRP A 166 -4.40 28.49 22.08
C TRP A 166 -3.18 28.97 22.86
N GLN A 167 -2.36 29.84 22.26
CA GLN A 167 -1.14 30.40 22.88
C GLN A 167 -1.39 31.17 24.19
N HIS A 168 -2.64 31.61 24.44
CA HIS A 168 -3.06 32.27 25.67
C HIS A 168 -3.42 31.28 26.80
N LYS A 169 -3.49 29.98 26.50
CA LYS A 169 -3.78 28.90 27.46
C LYS A 169 -2.61 27.94 27.64
N ILE A 170 -1.87 27.67 26.58
CA ILE A 170 -0.78 26.69 26.57
C ILE A 170 0.53 27.41 26.84
N GLN A 171 1.19 27.08 27.94
CA GLN A 171 2.50 27.63 28.28
C GLN A 171 3.59 26.87 27.55
N TYR A 172 4.16 27.46 26.50
CA TYR A 172 5.32 26.90 25.81
C TYR A 172 6.44 27.94 25.61
N GLN A 173 7.66 27.45 25.45
CA GLN A 173 8.86 28.21 25.11
C GLN A 173 9.79 27.35 24.27
N TRP A 174 10.40 27.91 23.25
CA TRP A 174 11.43 27.25 22.48
C TRP A 174 12.66 28.13 22.27
N ASP A 175 13.82 27.50 22.29
CA ASP A 175 15.12 28.14 22.09
C ASP A 175 15.98 27.31 21.15
N VAL A 176 17.00 27.92 20.54
CA VAL A 176 18.01 27.21 19.75
C VAL A 176 19.30 27.15 20.57
N ILE A 177 19.73 25.96 20.93
CA ILE A 177 20.93 25.70 21.74
C ILE A 177 21.76 24.64 21.02
N ASP A 178 23.03 24.94 20.75
CA ASP A 178 23.97 24.05 20.05
C ASP A 178 23.43 23.48 18.73
N GLY A 179 22.65 24.28 18.00
CA GLY A 179 22.03 23.89 16.73
C GLY A 179 20.88 22.87 16.85
N LYS A 180 20.38 22.63 18.06
CA LYS A 180 19.13 21.94 18.32
C LYS A 180 18.04 22.92 18.72
N ILE A 181 16.80 22.62 18.35
CA ILE A 181 15.63 23.35 18.84
C ILE A 181 15.15 22.67 20.11
N ILE A 182 15.16 23.39 21.22
CA ILE A 182 14.71 22.92 22.53
C ILE A 182 13.32 23.49 22.80
N PHE A 183 12.28 22.71 22.55
CA PHE A 183 10.88 23.08 22.72
C PHE A 183 10.35 22.56 24.06
N ARG A 184 9.89 23.45 24.94
CA ARG A 184 9.38 23.12 26.28
C ARG A 184 7.93 23.53 26.44
N VAL A 185 7.17 22.72 27.16
CA VAL A 185 5.77 22.99 27.51
C VAL A 185 5.56 22.79 29.01
N ARG A 186 4.91 23.74 29.67
CA ARG A 186 4.53 23.69 31.08
C ARG A 186 3.03 23.41 31.22
N GLY A 187 2.65 22.47 32.08
CA GLY A 187 1.24 22.18 32.37
C GLY A 187 1.03 21.04 33.36
N ARG A 188 -0.20 20.94 33.89
CA ARG A 188 -0.65 19.85 34.76
C ARG A 188 -1.05 18.64 33.92
N TRP A 189 -0.06 17.94 33.38
CA TRP A 189 -0.28 16.75 32.55
C TRP A 189 -0.56 15.54 33.45
N ARG A 190 -1.83 15.30 33.80
CA ARG A 190 -2.24 14.23 34.74
C ARG A 190 -2.10 12.81 34.18
N GLN A 191 -1.82 12.66 32.90
CA GLN A 191 -1.47 11.42 32.22
C GLN A 191 -0.59 11.88 31.07
N ALA A 192 0.48 11.13 30.79
CA ALA A 192 1.36 11.36 29.65
C ALA A 192 0.50 11.71 28.43
N MET A 193 0.46 13.01 28.08
CA MET A 193 0.07 13.42 26.74
C MET A 193 0.86 12.49 25.83
N ASP A 194 0.19 11.71 24.96
CA ASP A 194 0.79 10.59 24.23
C ASP A 194 2.10 11.04 23.57
N SER A 195 3.16 10.96 24.36
CA SER A 195 4.43 11.60 24.08
C SER A 195 5.07 10.80 22.98
N GLN A 196 4.74 9.50 22.93
CA GLN A 196 4.97 8.60 21.83
C GLN A 196 4.31 9.07 20.53
N ALA A 197 3.07 9.55 20.54
CA ALA A 197 2.47 10.15 19.34
C ALA A 197 3.24 11.39 18.87
N LEU A 198 3.65 12.27 19.78
CA LEU A 198 4.44 13.46 19.42
C LEU A 198 5.84 13.09 18.92
N TRP A 199 6.56 12.20 19.61
CA TRP A 199 7.87 11.68 19.21
C TRP A 199 7.79 11.00 17.85
N SER A 200 6.77 10.18 17.64
CA SER A 200 6.56 9.48 16.37
C SER A 200 6.37 10.44 15.19
N ALA A 201 5.90 11.67 15.43
CA ALA A 201 5.73 12.68 14.38
C ALA A 201 7.07 13.20 13.84
N PHE A 202 8.17 13.03 14.58
CA PHE A 202 9.53 13.42 14.19
C PHE A 202 10.41 12.25 13.74
N SER A 203 9.87 11.03 13.77
CA SER A 203 10.55 9.85 13.25
C SER A 203 10.11 9.59 11.81
N TYR A 204 11.03 9.63 10.86
CA TYR A 204 10.74 9.47 9.44
C TYR A 204 11.43 8.23 8.90
N HIS A 205 10.77 7.54 7.96
CA HIS A 205 11.41 6.50 7.17
C HIS A 205 10.93 6.58 5.73
N VAL A 206 11.86 6.35 4.80
CA VAL A 206 11.58 6.33 3.36
C VAL A 206 12.22 5.10 2.76
N SER A 207 11.43 4.34 2.01
CA SER A 207 11.90 3.23 1.21
C SER A 207 12.05 3.66 -0.25
N GLY A 208 13.24 3.46 -0.83
CA GLY A 208 13.51 3.74 -2.23
C GLY A 208 13.10 2.60 -3.16
N PHE A 209 12.86 2.92 -4.43
CA PHE A 209 12.53 1.93 -5.47
C PHE A 209 13.64 0.89 -5.69
N ARG A 210 14.89 1.23 -5.38
CA ARG A 210 16.03 0.31 -5.45
C ARG A 210 16.16 -0.62 -4.23
N GLY A 211 15.30 -0.46 -3.23
CA GLY A 211 15.39 -1.19 -1.96
C GLY A 211 16.24 -0.47 -0.91
N GLU A 212 16.60 0.79 -1.17
CA GLU A 212 17.18 1.69 -0.17
C GLU A 212 16.18 1.91 0.97
N TYR A 213 16.67 2.00 2.19
CA TYR A 213 15.87 2.30 3.37
C TYR A 213 16.61 3.35 4.17
N HIS A 214 15.96 4.48 4.39
CA HIS A 214 16.47 5.55 5.23
C HIS A 214 15.49 5.75 6.38
N ALA A 215 15.99 5.74 7.61
CA ALA A 215 15.24 6.09 8.79
C ALA A 215 15.99 7.14 9.59
N ILE A 216 15.26 8.11 10.11
CA ILE A 216 15.82 9.22 10.86
C ILE A 216 14.83 9.60 11.96
N ASN A 217 15.34 9.79 13.17
CA ASN A 217 14.57 10.40 14.24
C ASN A 217 15.13 11.80 14.50
N LEU A 218 14.30 12.81 14.33
CA LEU A 218 14.70 14.20 14.57
C LEU A 218 14.44 14.65 16.01
N CYS A 219 13.69 13.89 16.82
CA CYS A 219 13.27 14.36 18.13
C CYS A 219 13.58 13.37 19.24
N GLU A 220 14.10 13.92 20.32
CA GLU A 220 14.19 13.28 21.64
C GLU A 220 13.36 14.10 22.63
N GLY A 221 13.08 13.55 23.82
CA GLY A 221 12.41 14.33 24.84
C GLY A 221 12.54 13.75 26.23
N CYS A 222 12.29 14.60 27.22
CA CYS A 222 12.32 14.26 28.64
C CYS A 222 11.25 15.06 29.38
N GLY A 223 10.95 14.67 30.62
CA GLY A 223 9.97 15.35 31.47
C GLY A 223 10.48 15.49 32.90
N SER A 224 9.98 16.49 33.61
CA SER A 224 10.20 16.64 35.05
C SER A 224 9.13 17.56 35.65
N GLY A 225 8.42 17.08 36.66
CA GLY A 225 7.33 17.82 37.31
C GLY A 225 6.26 18.22 36.29
N GLU A 226 6.05 19.53 36.13
CA GLU A 226 5.06 20.10 35.20
C GLU A 226 5.64 20.45 33.81
N VAL A 227 6.91 20.12 33.54
CA VAL A 227 7.60 20.49 32.29
C VAL A 227 7.90 19.25 31.45
N ILE A 228 7.60 19.36 30.16
CA ILE A 228 8.05 18.42 29.13
C ILE A 228 8.95 19.18 28.16
N GLN A 229 10.10 18.60 27.84
CA GLN A 229 11.09 19.13 26.91
C GLN A 229 11.23 18.19 25.71
N PHE A 230 11.29 18.77 24.51
CA PHE A 230 11.56 18.12 23.25
C PHE A 230 12.81 18.74 22.64
N GLU A 231 13.76 17.89 22.26
CA GLU A 231 14.97 18.28 21.55
C GLU A 231 14.84 17.87 20.10
N ILE A 232 14.74 18.84 19.20
CA ILE A 232 14.64 18.61 17.76
C ILE A 232 16.01 18.90 17.13
N ASN A 233 16.67 17.86 16.63
CA ASN A 233 17.99 17.94 16.05
C ASN A 233 17.93 18.40 14.58
N SER A 234 17.99 19.72 14.38
CA SER A 234 18.05 20.33 13.04
C SER A 234 19.41 20.14 12.34
N GLN A 235 20.50 19.88 13.08
CA GLN A 235 21.82 19.63 12.48
C GLN A 235 21.87 18.33 11.70
N LEU A 236 21.08 17.33 12.09
CA LEU A 236 20.93 16.12 11.28
C LEU A 236 20.53 16.46 9.84
N LEU A 237 19.82 17.57 9.57
CA LEU A 237 19.47 18.00 8.22
C LEU A 237 20.67 18.51 7.40
N ALA A 238 21.72 18.99 8.05
CA ALA A 238 22.90 19.57 7.42
C ALA A 238 24.00 18.54 7.13
N ASP A 239 24.01 17.41 7.84
CA ASP A 239 25.00 16.36 7.60
C ASP A 239 24.85 15.75 6.21
N GLY A 240 25.91 15.90 5.41
CA GLY A 240 26.01 15.62 3.97
C GLY A 240 25.89 14.15 3.55
N GLU A 241 25.16 13.32 4.30
CA GLU A 241 24.70 12.04 3.79
C GLU A 241 23.77 12.29 2.59
N ARG A 242 24.02 11.57 1.49
CA ARG A 242 23.15 11.58 0.31
C ARG A 242 21.78 11.02 0.68
N ARG A 243 20.89 11.90 1.13
CA ARG A 243 19.47 11.59 1.34
C ARG A 243 18.70 11.88 0.06
N PRO A 244 17.60 11.16 -0.20
CA PRO A 244 16.70 11.53 -1.28
C PRO A 244 16.20 12.97 -1.10
N ASP A 245 16.22 13.79 -2.15
CA ASP A 245 15.81 15.20 -2.12
C ASP A 245 14.42 15.40 -1.51
N LEU A 246 13.51 14.45 -1.81
CA LEU A 246 12.16 14.45 -1.25
C LEU A 246 12.16 14.31 0.27
N LEU A 247 12.98 13.40 0.81
CA LEU A 247 13.10 13.24 2.27
C LEU A 247 13.68 14.52 2.88
N GLN A 248 14.73 15.08 2.29
CA GLN A 248 15.32 16.32 2.77
C GLN A 248 14.31 17.48 2.80
N SER A 249 13.49 17.63 1.76
CA SER A 249 12.42 18.63 1.70
C SER A 249 11.36 18.41 2.79
N LEU A 250 10.93 17.18 3.01
CA LEU A 250 9.93 16.83 4.03
C LEU A 250 10.46 17.08 5.45
N LEU A 251 11.72 16.72 5.71
CA LEU A 251 12.36 16.97 7.00
C LEU A 251 12.57 18.47 7.26
N THR A 252 12.93 19.24 6.24
CA THR A 252 13.06 20.71 6.35
C THR A 252 11.73 21.34 6.74
N GLN A 253 10.62 20.90 6.13
CA GLN A 253 9.27 21.36 6.51
C GLN A 253 8.93 20.97 7.96
N ALA A 254 9.35 19.78 8.39
CA ALA A 254 9.17 19.30 9.76
C ALA A 254 10.00 20.05 10.82
N VAL A 255 10.96 20.88 10.43
CA VAL A 255 11.71 21.75 11.37
C VAL A 255 11.18 23.19 11.32
N ARG A 256 10.87 23.69 10.11
CA ARG A 256 10.36 25.06 9.91
C ARG A 256 9.09 25.39 10.68
N TRP A 257 8.27 24.41 11.03
CA TRP A 257 7.04 24.68 11.78
C TRP A 257 7.30 25.31 13.15
N VAL A 258 8.46 25.04 13.79
CA VAL A 258 8.81 25.68 15.06
C VAL A 258 9.14 27.16 14.85
N GLU A 259 9.80 27.48 13.73
CA GLU A 259 10.18 28.86 13.39
C GLU A 259 8.95 29.75 13.15
N GLU A 260 7.83 29.16 12.72
CA GLU A 260 6.53 29.85 12.55
C GLU A 260 5.82 30.13 13.89
N LEU A 261 6.27 29.51 15.00
CA LEU A 261 5.70 29.76 16.32
C LEU A 261 6.42 30.91 17.03
N PRO A 262 5.69 31.76 17.78
CA PRO A 262 6.32 32.67 18.73
C PRO A 262 7.28 31.91 19.66
N ARG A 263 8.49 32.44 19.90
CA ARG A 263 9.47 31.79 20.80
C ARG A 263 8.93 31.47 22.18
N ARG A 264 8.00 32.28 22.66
CA ARG A 264 7.31 32.10 23.93
C ARG A 264 5.83 32.37 23.74
N SER A 265 4.99 31.52 24.32
CA SER A 265 3.54 31.70 24.30
C SER A 265 3.09 32.89 25.15
N ALA A 266 1.93 33.47 24.84
CA ALA A 266 1.33 34.54 25.64
C ALA A 266 0.96 34.11 27.07
N ALA A 267 0.76 32.80 27.31
CA ALA A 267 0.46 32.25 28.63
C ALA A 267 1.71 32.11 29.53
N THR A 268 2.92 32.17 28.95
CA THR A 268 4.18 31.92 29.66
C THR A 268 4.67 33.21 30.32
N VAL A 269 4.30 33.41 31.58
CA VAL A 269 4.69 34.60 32.37
C VAL A 269 6.14 34.48 32.85
N GLU A 270 6.55 33.29 33.29
CA GLU A 270 7.89 32.99 33.77
C GLU A 270 8.62 32.07 32.79
N GLU A 271 9.94 32.10 32.83
CA GLU A 271 10.75 31.20 32.02
C GLU A 271 10.49 29.72 32.37
N ILE A 272 10.36 28.89 31.32
CA ILE A 272 10.22 27.44 31.48
C ILE A 272 11.61 26.85 31.62
N PRO A 273 11.95 26.18 32.75
CA PRO A 273 13.32 25.69 32.99
C PRO A 273 13.74 24.68 31.92
N LEU A 274 15.02 24.73 31.57
CA LEU A 274 15.67 23.66 30.79
C LEU A 274 15.81 22.42 31.67
N LEU A 275 15.52 21.26 31.08
CA LEU A 275 15.75 19.97 31.71
C LEU A 275 17.09 19.41 31.24
N ASN A 276 17.99 19.11 32.18
CA ASN A 276 19.30 18.49 31.90
C ASN A 276 19.25 16.95 32.03
N ILE A 277 18.08 16.35 31.91
CA ILE A 277 17.88 14.93 32.21
C ILE A 277 18.23 14.10 30.97
N SER A 278 19.28 13.29 31.08
CA SER A 278 19.60 12.24 30.12
C SER A 278 18.48 11.19 30.13
N LEU A 279 18.07 10.69 28.96
CA LEU A 279 17.02 9.67 28.79
C LEU A 279 17.20 8.40 29.65
N ARG A 280 18.37 8.18 30.25
CA ARG A 280 18.63 7.08 31.19
C ARG A 280 17.94 7.24 32.55
N ASP A 281 17.78 8.46 33.04
CA ASP A 281 17.37 8.68 34.44
C ASP A 281 15.84 8.70 34.63
N PHE A 282 15.07 8.79 33.54
CA PHE A 282 13.60 8.84 33.60
C PHE A 282 12.94 7.46 33.70
N PHE A 283 13.65 6.39 33.32
CA PHE A 283 13.15 5.00 33.36
C PHE A 283 13.75 4.16 34.50
N GLU A 284 14.66 4.71 35.32
CA GLU A 284 15.26 4.04 36.49
C GLU A 284 14.74 4.56 37.84
N GLN A 285 13.54 5.13 37.90
CA GLN A 285 12.84 5.24 39.19
C GLN A 285 12.05 3.95 39.42
N PRO A 286 12.52 3.02 40.29
CA PRO A 286 11.67 1.93 40.73
C PRO A 286 10.46 2.55 41.43
N ASP A 287 9.27 2.15 41.02
CA ASP A 287 8.04 2.43 41.74
C ASP A 287 8.25 2.07 43.21
N ALA A 288 8.29 3.09 44.08
CA ALA A 288 8.34 2.94 45.53
C ALA A 288 6.97 2.46 46.09
N ARG A 289 6.33 1.52 45.38
CA ARG A 289 5.02 0.93 45.70
C ARG A 289 4.90 -0.55 45.33
N ASP A 290 6.00 -1.30 45.37
CA ASP A 290 5.96 -2.78 45.32
C ASP A 290 6.80 -3.45 46.42
N THR A 291 6.86 -2.84 47.60
CA THR A 291 7.35 -3.49 48.84
C THR A 291 6.21 -3.83 49.78
N ASN A 292 5.19 -4.59 49.32
CA ASN A 292 4.26 -5.28 50.24
C ASN A 292 3.32 -6.32 49.58
N LEU A 293 3.79 -7.14 48.64
CA LEU A 293 2.95 -8.21 48.05
C LEU A 293 3.66 -9.54 47.76
N MET A 294 4.76 -9.85 48.49
CA MET A 294 5.38 -11.18 48.49
C MET A 294 5.80 -11.66 49.89
N SER A 295 4.88 -11.62 50.85
CA SER A 295 5.05 -12.31 52.15
C SER A 295 3.83 -13.11 52.62
N SER A 296 2.85 -13.34 51.74
CA SER A 296 1.59 -14.03 52.11
C SER A 296 1.13 -15.07 51.09
N VAL A 297 2.06 -15.82 50.51
CA VAL A 297 1.78 -17.10 49.82
C VAL A 297 2.83 -18.12 50.24
N ASN A 298 2.76 -18.53 51.51
CA ASN A 298 3.31 -19.79 52.01
C ASN A 298 2.79 -20.00 53.43
N GLN A 299 1.51 -20.33 53.53
CA GLN A 299 0.93 -21.14 54.61
C GLN A 299 -0.55 -21.38 54.26
N ILE A 300 -0.87 -22.66 54.05
CA ILE A 300 -2.16 -23.37 54.20
C ILE A 300 -2.33 -24.38 53.06
N SER A 301 -2.19 -25.67 53.45
CA SER A 301 -2.61 -26.90 52.77
C SER A 301 -1.56 -27.67 51.97
N SER A 302 -0.66 -28.38 52.66
CA SER A 302 -0.58 -29.86 52.74
C SER A 302 0.79 -30.26 53.29
#